data_AF-A0A843HC39-F1
#
_entry.id   AF-A0A843HC39-F1
#
_cell.length_a   1.000
_cell.length_b   1.000
_cell.length_c   1.000
_cell.angle_alpha   90.00
_cell.angle_beta   90.00
_cell.angle_gamma   90.00
#
_symmetry.space_group_name_H-M   'P 1'
#
loop_
_entity.id
_entity.type
_entity.pdbx_description
1 polymer ?
#
loop_
_entity_poly.entity_id
_entity_poly.type
_entity_poly.pdbx_seq_one_letter_code
_entity_poly.pdbx_strand_id
1 'polypeptide(L)'
;MTKYIIITGGVVSSIGKGITSASIGRILRSYGLKVAAIKIDPYLNWDSGTLNPYQHGEVFVTYDGMETDLDLGHYERFLDVELPGISN
;
A
#
# COMPACT_ATOMS: atom_id res chain seq x y z
N MET A 1 -1.49 -6.61 21.72
CA MET A 1 -0.27 -5.88 21.29
C MET A 1 -0.12 -6.04 19.80
N THR A 2 0.00 -4.94 19.06
CA THR A 2 0.16 -4.96 17.59
C THR A 2 1.55 -5.49 17.21
N LYS A 3 1.63 -6.27 16.13
CA LYS A 3 2.89 -6.78 15.57
C LYS A 3 3.15 -6.08 14.24
N TYR A 4 4.42 -5.82 13.95
CA TYR A 4 4.85 -5.13 12.73
C TYR A 4 5.73 -6.06 11.90
N ILE A 5 5.46 -6.12 10.61
CA ILE A 5 6.29 -6.81 9.61
C ILE A 5 6.81 -5.71 8.67
N ILE A 6 8.12 -5.47 8.69
CA ILE A 6 8.74 -4.46 7.84
C ILE A 6 9.22 -5.16 6.56
N ILE A 7 8.72 -4.71 5.41
CA ILE A 7 9.09 -5.24 4.11
C ILE A 7 9.99 -4.21 3.43
N THR A 8 11.24 -4.59 3.21
CA THR A 8 12.22 -3.81 2.45
C THR A 8 12.52 -4.54 1.14
N GLY A 9 13.15 -3.86 0.19
CA GLY A 9 13.73 -4.54 -0.96
C GLY A 9 15.00 -3.89 -1.43
N GLY A 10 15.89 -4.70 -2.00
CA GLY A 10 17.17 -4.29 -2.52
C GLY A 10 17.36 -4.71 -3.98
N VAL A 11 18.54 -4.39 -4.51
CA VAL A 11 19.00 -4.73 -5.87
C VAL A 11 18.28 -3.94 -6.97
N VAL A 12 16.99 -4.15 -7.22
CA VAL A 12 16.24 -3.45 -8.28
C VAL A 12 14.82 -3.09 -7.81
N SER A 13 14.26 -2.01 -8.36
CA SER A 13 12.83 -1.66 -8.23
C SER A 13 11.93 -2.56 -9.08
N SER A 14 10.60 -2.40 -8.97
CA SER A 14 9.61 -3.08 -9.84
C SER A 14 9.53 -4.61 -9.81
N ILE A 15 10.10 -5.24 -8.77
CA ILE A 15 10.05 -6.71 -8.53
C ILE A 15 8.78 -7.20 -7.81
N GLY A 16 7.76 -6.34 -7.64
CA GLY A 16 6.47 -6.76 -7.06
C GLY A 16 6.39 -6.75 -5.53
N LYS A 17 7.08 -5.81 -4.86
CA LYS A 17 7.03 -5.66 -3.39
C LYS A 17 5.61 -5.41 -2.86
N GLY A 18 4.86 -4.51 -3.48
CA GLY A 18 3.48 -4.19 -3.10
C GLY A 18 2.57 -5.41 -3.13
N ILE A 19 2.55 -6.12 -4.25
CA ILE A 19 1.76 -7.36 -4.44
C ILE A 19 2.19 -8.47 -3.47
N THR A 20 3.51 -8.64 -3.25
CA THR A 20 4.02 -9.66 -2.31
C THR A 20 3.58 -9.35 -0.89
N SER A 21 3.68 -8.09 -0.46
CA SER A 21 3.19 -7.62 0.84
C SER A 21 1.68 -7.84 1.01
N ALA A 22 0.89 -7.45 0.00
CA ALA A 22 -0.55 -7.64 -0.01
C ALA A 22 -0.94 -9.13 0.10
N SER A 23 -0.21 -10.00 -0.61
CA SER A 23 -0.40 -11.46 -0.57
C SER A 23 -0.09 -12.06 0.80
N ILE A 24 1.00 -11.63 1.45
CA ILE A 24 1.33 -12.05 2.82
C ILE A 24 0.19 -11.63 3.77
N GLY A 25 -0.29 -10.40 3.66
CA GLY A 25 -1.40 -9.92 4.47
C GLY A 25 -2.70 -10.70 4.24
N ARG A 26 -3.02 -11.09 2.99
CA ARG A 26 -4.16 -11.96 2.67
C ARG A 26 -4.04 -13.32 3.37
N ILE A 27 -2.86 -13.93 3.35
CA ILE A 27 -2.60 -15.20 4.04
C ILE A 27 -2.80 -15.04 5.55
N LEU A 28 -2.25 -13.99 6.16
CA LEU A 28 -2.45 -13.71 7.59
C LEU A 28 -3.93 -13.51 7.94
N ARG A 29 -4.70 -12.78 7.11
CA ARG A 29 -6.17 -12.68 7.27
C ARG A 29 -6.87 -14.02 7.15
N SER A 30 -6.40 -14.94 6.30
CA SER A 30 -6.97 -16.29 6.18
C SER A 30 -6.85 -17.11 7.47
N TYR A 31 -5.86 -16.78 8.32
CA TYR A 31 -5.72 -17.34 9.67
C TYR A 31 -6.53 -16.59 10.74
N GLY A 32 -7.46 -15.70 10.35
CA GLY A 32 -8.32 -14.95 11.27
C GLY A 32 -7.65 -13.77 11.96
N LEU A 33 -6.45 -13.36 11.51
CA LEU A 33 -5.75 -12.21 12.06
C LEU A 33 -6.32 -10.90 11.50
N LYS A 34 -6.37 -9.86 12.33
CA LYS A 34 -6.61 -8.48 11.87
C LYS A 34 -5.31 -7.94 11.30
N VAL A 35 -5.33 -7.54 10.03
CA VAL A 35 -4.16 -7.06 9.29
C VAL A 35 -4.52 -5.74 8.60
N ALA A 36 -3.62 -4.78 8.68
CA ALA A 36 -3.63 -3.55 7.92
C ALA A 36 -2.24 -3.36 7.27
N ALA A 37 -2.17 -2.53 6.24
CA ALA A 37 -0.92 -2.22 5.55
C ALA A 37 -0.66 -0.71 5.57
N ILE A 38 0.63 -0.37 5.50
CA ILE A 38 1.12 1.00 5.38
C ILE A 38 2.17 0.99 4.28
N LYS A 39 2.03 1.88 3.31
CA LYS A 39 3.05 2.22 2.33
C LYS A 39 3.88 3.37 2.90
N ILE A 40 5.16 3.43 2.54
CA ILE A 40 6.03 4.56 2.86
C ILE A 40 6.75 4.91 1.57
N ASP A 41 6.34 5.99 0.93
CA ASP A 41 6.95 6.46 -0.31
C ASP A 41 8.06 7.49 -0.02
N PRO A 42 9.30 7.25 -0.49
CA PRO A 42 10.44 8.14 -0.22
C PRO A 42 10.48 9.35 -1.19
N TYR A 43 9.33 9.75 -1.75
CA TYR A 43 9.21 10.92 -2.62
C TYR A 43 9.02 12.19 -1.78
N LEU A 44 9.39 13.34 -2.35
CA LEU A 44 9.21 14.63 -1.68
C LEU A 44 7.76 15.14 -1.78
N ASN A 45 7.00 14.64 -2.76
CA ASN A 45 5.61 14.99 -2.96
C ASN A 45 4.82 14.68 -1.68
N TRP A 46 3.95 15.61 -1.30
CA TRP A 46 3.09 15.46 -0.13
C TRP A 46 2.03 14.36 -0.33
N ASP A 47 1.54 14.23 -1.56
CA ASP A 47 0.55 13.26 -2.00
C ASP A 47 0.85 12.83 -3.46
N SER A 48 0.09 11.86 -3.96
CA SER A 48 0.24 11.39 -5.34
C SER A 48 -0.48 12.25 -6.38
N GLY A 49 -1.33 13.20 -5.97
CA GLY A 49 -2.18 14.00 -6.87
C GLY A 49 -1.39 14.89 -7.83
N THR A 50 -0.16 15.25 -7.47
CA THR A 50 0.74 16.07 -8.30
C THR A 50 1.59 15.26 -9.30
N LEU A 51 1.56 13.93 -9.23
CA LEU A 51 2.36 13.06 -10.09
C LEU A 51 1.71 12.86 -11.46
N ASN A 52 2.52 12.74 -12.51
CA ASN A 52 2.02 12.39 -13.84
C ASN A 52 1.63 10.90 -13.88
N PRO A 53 0.33 10.55 -14.07
CA PRO A 53 -0.12 9.17 -13.97
C PRO A 53 0.43 8.26 -15.07
N TYR A 54 0.79 8.82 -16.22
CA TYR A 54 1.41 8.05 -17.31
C TYR A 54 2.84 7.60 -16.99
N GLN A 55 3.49 8.20 -16.00
CA GLN A 55 4.86 7.88 -15.60
C GLN A 55 4.92 7.17 -14.24
N HIS A 56 4.01 7.53 -13.32
CA HIS A 56 4.02 7.05 -11.93
C HIS A 56 2.91 6.05 -11.60
N GLY A 57 1.96 5.82 -12.51
CA GLY A 57 0.81 4.95 -12.29
C GLY A 57 -0.43 5.72 -11.84
N GLU A 58 -1.52 4.98 -11.59
CA GLU A 58 -2.77 5.57 -11.12
C GLU A 58 -2.61 6.24 -9.75
N VAL A 59 -3.41 7.27 -9.49
CA VAL A 59 -3.61 7.83 -8.15
C VAL A 59 -4.76 7.07 -7.50
N PHE A 60 -4.52 6.45 -6.35
CA PHE A 60 -5.55 5.75 -5.61
C PHE A 60 -6.20 6.69 -4.58
N VAL A 61 -7.53 6.69 -4.48
CA VAL A 61 -8.26 7.56 -3.56
C VAL A 61 -8.92 6.72 -2.47
N THR A 62 -8.58 6.99 -1.22
CA THR A 62 -9.15 6.32 -0.04
C THR A 62 -10.54 6.86 0.31
N TYR A 63 -11.27 6.16 1.18
CA TYR A 63 -12.65 6.55 1.58
C TYR A 63 -12.73 7.93 2.24
N ASP A 64 -11.63 8.40 2.84
CA ASP A 64 -11.49 9.72 3.47
C ASP A 64 -11.02 10.82 2.49
N GLY A 65 -10.89 10.48 1.20
CA GLY A 65 -10.61 11.42 0.11
C GLY A 65 -9.14 11.76 -0.11
N MET A 66 -8.21 11.01 0.49
CA MET A 66 -6.78 11.22 0.30
C MET A 66 -6.30 10.65 -1.04
N GLU A 67 -5.46 11.40 -1.75
CA GLU A 67 -4.79 10.97 -2.98
C GLU A 67 -3.47 10.27 -2.65
N THR A 68 -3.38 8.97 -2.94
CA THR A 68 -2.33 8.07 -2.46
C THR A 68 -1.72 7.25 -3.58
N ASP A 69 -0.61 6.57 -3.27
CA ASP A 69 0.05 5.64 -4.19
C ASP A 69 -0.83 4.42 -4.49
N LEU A 70 -0.72 3.91 -5.71
CA LEU A 70 -1.49 2.76 -6.21
C LEU A 70 -1.37 1.49 -5.36
N ASP A 71 -0.30 1.33 -4.57
CA ASP A 71 -0.14 0.18 -3.68
C ASP A 71 -1.23 0.09 -2.61
N LEU A 72 -1.86 1.21 -2.20
CA LEU A 72 -3.01 1.14 -1.29
C LEU A 72 -4.17 0.40 -1.93
N GLY A 73 -4.39 0.57 -3.24
CA GLY A 73 -5.37 -0.21 -3.99
C GLY A 73 -5.04 -1.71 -4.00
N HIS A 74 -3.76 -2.09 -4.08
CA HIS A 74 -3.36 -3.50 -3.93
C HIS A 74 -3.73 -4.03 -2.53
N TYR A 75 -3.47 -3.23 -1.50
CA TYR A 75 -3.77 -3.62 -0.13
C TYR A 75 -5.28 -3.75 0.11
N GLU A 76 -6.10 -2.78 -0.29
CA GLU A 76 -7.55 -2.87 -0.12
C GLU A 76 -8.13 -4.10 -0.85
N ARG A 77 -7.70 -4.36 -2.10
CA ARG A 77 -8.18 -5.51 -2.90
C ARG A 77 -7.80 -6.87 -2.30
N PHE A 78 -6.60 -7.00 -1.75
CA PHE A 78 -6.14 -8.26 -1.17
C PHE A 78 -6.57 -8.44 0.28
N LEU A 79 -6.60 -7.36 1.04
CA LEU A 79 -6.94 -7.42 2.45
C LEU A 79 -8.44 -7.34 2.66
N ASP A 80 -9.24 -6.84 1.72
CA ASP A 80 -10.68 -6.62 1.91
C ASP A 80 -10.94 -5.74 3.15
N VAL A 81 -10.27 -4.59 3.17
CA VAL A 81 -10.39 -3.51 4.18
C VAL A 81 -10.32 -2.16 3.49
N GLU A 82 -11.00 -1.18 4.05
CA GLU A 82 -10.79 0.23 3.73
C GLU A 82 -9.58 0.76 4.54
N LEU A 83 -8.62 1.36 3.86
CA LEU A 83 -7.47 2.00 4.47
C LEU A 83 -7.67 3.53 4.52
N PRO A 84 -7.31 4.19 5.64
CA PRO A 84 -7.31 5.64 5.72
C PRO A 84 -6.11 6.22 4.94
N GLY A 85 -6.17 7.50 4.57
CA GLY A 85 -5.08 8.18 3.89
C GLY A 85 -3.74 8.16 4.63
N ILE A 86 -3.76 8.07 5.97
CA ILE A 86 -2.55 7.94 6.82
C ILE A 86 -1.81 6.60 6.63
N SER A 87 -2.38 5.65 5.88
CA SER A 87 -1.69 4.43 5.46
C SER A 87 -0.72 4.65 4.29
N ASN A 88 -0.63 5.85 3.73
CA ASN A 88 0.35 6.23 2.71
C ASN A 88 1.51 7.05 3.31
#